data_AF-A0A2N5FQN3-F1
#
_entry.id   AF-A0A2N5FQN3-F1
#
_cell.length_a   1.000
_cell.length_b   1.000
_cell.length_c   1.000
_cell.angle_alpha   90.00
_cell.angle_beta   90.00
_cell.angle_gamma   90.00
#
_symmetry.space_group_name_H-M   'P 1'
#
loop_
_entity.id
_entity.type
_entity.pdbx_description
1 polymer ?
#
loop_
_entity_poly.entity_id
_entity_poly.type
_entity_poly.pdbx_seq_one_letter_code
_entity_poly.pdbx_strand_id
1 'polypeptide(L)'
;MKGMNRDLRIIWQEMKKIFRPIMLIMLVLINLLMYYIFIDFDISYFANGRPAKDYYEISSEMIEDYGRKLDEKEYDDFKQAYQEALDRADAYIQKLDEAQQTDVASYAELVELNNKNDLSSPERQLYDKLFSEKEIGWEIQTREGIMEDMDSAGTDFGYGYISGKPSERQEARINDLLEDESFRSIFPAYPVGDNFHSISQNICLTILVSILFMILPITIRDYKNRMIDLQYTSRAGRKLFIKKAAAGVLSAFIIATVLLCVYYGLYFTNNITIFLNSDINSFLGYPYWYNLTFWQLILIVIGLTYILALSTALCAIFISSISKNFISVIGLQFPIFACVCWLLAQRMLLGNALAIDHPQPQFFFTYGVIIILPAVAILWKKQREQQRDIL
;
A
#
# COMPACT_ATOMS: atom_id res chain seq x y z
N MET A 1 10.69 39.35 6.89
CA MET A 1 9.86 39.69 5.70
C MET A 1 10.46 40.78 4.80
N LYS A 2 11.29 41.72 5.29
CA LYS A 2 12.13 42.57 4.43
C LYS A 2 13.28 41.72 3.88
N GLY A 3 13.29 41.43 2.59
CA GLY A 3 14.31 40.60 1.90
C GLY A 3 13.75 39.51 0.99
N MET A 4 12.47 39.14 1.11
CA MET A 4 11.86 38.10 0.26
C MET A 4 11.33 38.69 -1.05
N ASN A 5 11.60 38.03 -2.19
CA ASN A 5 11.07 38.39 -3.50
C ASN A 5 9.54 38.59 -3.43
N ARG A 6 9.03 39.63 -4.09
CA ARG A 6 7.59 39.98 -4.13
C ARG A 6 6.71 38.80 -4.51
N ASP A 7 7.16 37.94 -5.43
CA ASP A 7 6.39 36.77 -5.87
C ASP A 7 6.31 35.69 -4.80
N LEU A 8 7.42 35.38 -4.14
CA LEU A 8 7.46 34.46 -2.99
C LEU A 8 6.58 34.96 -1.84
N ARG A 9 6.54 36.29 -1.62
CA ARG A 9 5.66 36.89 -0.61
C ARG A 9 4.18 36.67 -0.90
N ILE A 10 3.77 36.72 -2.15
CA ILE A 10 2.38 36.47 -2.55
C ILE A 10 2.05 34.98 -2.37
N ILE A 11 2.93 34.09 -2.83
CA ILE A 11 2.75 32.63 -2.66
C ILE A 11 2.59 32.28 -1.18
N TRP A 12 3.46 32.80 -0.33
CA TRP A 12 3.38 32.62 1.11
C TRP A 12 2.06 33.12 1.74
N GLN A 13 1.55 34.25 1.27
CA GLN A 13 0.26 34.77 1.72
C GLN A 13 -0.91 33.89 1.29
N GLU A 14 -0.87 33.31 0.08
CA GLU A 14 -1.87 32.34 -0.37
C GLU A 14 -1.78 31.03 0.44
N MET A 15 -0.58 30.54 0.74
CA MET A 15 -0.39 29.36 1.61
C MET A 15 -0.97 29.59 3.01
N LYS A 16 -0.78 30.78 3.60
CA LYS A 16 -1.41 31.14 4.90
C LYS A 16 -2.94 31.11 4.85
N LYS A 17 -3.56 31.31 3.69
CA LYS A 17 -5.02 31.18 3.55
C LYS A 17 -5.47 29.72 3.57
N ILE A 18 -4.64 28.80 3.08
CA ILE A 18 -4.87 27.36 3.11
C ILE A 18 -4.70 26.86 4.55
N PHE A 19 -3.57 27.17 5.19
CA PHE A 19 -3.24 26.76 6.56
C PHE A 19 -3.81 27.68 7.66
N ARG A 20 -5.07 28.10 7.53
CA ARG A 20 -5.73 28.84 8.61
C ARG A 20 -5.99 27.90 9.80
N PRO A 21 -5.98 28.38 11.06
CA PRO A 21 -6.16 27.52 12.24
C PRO A 21 -7.39 26.61 12.18
N ILE A 22 -8.53 27.13 11.74
CA ILE A 22 -9.77 26.34 11.58
C ILE A 22 -9.58 25.20 10.56
N MET A 23 -8.90 25.48 9.43
CA MET A 23 -8.61 24.45 8.42
C MET A 23 -7.65 23.39 8.94
N LEU A 24 -6.68 23.77 9.77
CA LEU A 24 -5.75 22.83 10.42
C LEU A 24 -6.48 21.93 11.42
N ILE A 25 -7.40 22.48 12.22
CA ILE A 25 -8.24 21.66 13.14
C ILE A 25 -9.07 20.68 12.32
N MET A 26 -9.72 21.13 11.24
CA MET A 26 -10.47 20.25 10.36
C MET A 26 -9.59 19.18 9.69
N LEU A 27 -8.36 19.53 9.31
CA LEU A 27 -7.39 18.58 8.77
C LEU A 27 -7.04 17.51 9.81
N VAL A 28 -6.85 17.86 11.08
CA VAL A 28 -6.61 16.87 12.14
C VAL A 28 -7.84 15.98 12.32
N LEU A 29 -9.04 16.56 12.40
CA LEU A 29 -10.27 15.80 12.60
C LEU A 29 -10.55 14.81 11.46
N ILE A 30 -10.36 15.22 10.21
CA ILE A 30 -10.55 14.32 9.06
C ILE A 30 -9.50 13.21 9.05
N ASN A 31 -8.24 13.50 9.41
CA ASN A 31 -7.19 12.47 9.47
C ASN A 31 -7.40 11.50 10.64
N LEU A 32 -7.94 11.96 11.77
CA LEU A 32 -8.37 11.05 12.86
C LEU A 32 -9.49 10.13 12.40
N LEU A 33 -10.51 10.67 11.72
CA LEU A 33 -11.60 9.87 11.17
C LEU A 33 -11.08 8.85 10.15
N MET A 34 -10.26 9.30 9.20
CA MET A 34 -9.68 8.42 8.17
C MET A 34 -8.78 7.34 8.79
N TYR A 35 -8.03 7.68 9.85
CA TYR A 35 -7.23 6.70 10.58
C TYR A 35 -8.11 5.57 11.14
N TYR A 36 -9.14 5.91 11.91
CA TYR A 36 -10.00 4.89 12.53
C TYR A 36 -10.77 4.04 11.51
N ILE A 37 -11.19 4.62 10.38
CA ILE A 37 -11.97 3.89 9.38
C ILE A 37 -11.08 3.01 8.50
N PHE A 38 -9.90 3.49 8.12
CA PHE A 38 -9.12 2.86 7.03
C PHE A 38 -7.73 2.37 7.42
N ILE A 39 -7.09 2.91 8.46
CA ILE A 39 -5.66 2.65 8.73
C ILE A 39 -5.45 1.86 10.02
N ASP A 40 -6.30 2.07 11.03
CA ASP A 40 -6.15 1.45 12.35
C ASP A 40 -6.10 -0.08 12.28
N PHE A 41 -6.89 -0.68 11.40
CA PHE A 41 -6.90 -2.13 11.23
C PHE A 41 -5.52 -2.68 10.82
N ASP A 42 -4.90 -2.05 9.82
CA ASP A 42 -3.62 -2.49 9.26
C ASP A 42 -2.44 -2.34 10.25
N ILE A 43 -2.60 -1.52 11.30
CA ILE A 43 -1.58 -1.29 12.33
C ILE A 43 -1.88 -2.15 13.57
N SER A 44 -3.08 -2.00 14.13
CA SER A 44 -3.43 -2.54 15.44
C SER A 44 -3.59 -4.06 15.44
N TYR A 45 -3.91 -4.64 14.28
CA TYR A 45 -4.16 -6.08 14.18
C TYR A 45 -3.08 -6.85 13.44
N PHE A 46 -2.06 -6.20 12.88
CA PHE A 46 -0.97 -6.90 12.18
C PHE A 46 -0.24 -7.89 13.11
N ALA A 47 0.02 -9.15 12.72
CA ALA A 47 -0.10 -9.79 11.41
C ALA A 47 -1.49 -10.39 11.05
N ASN A 48 -2.56 -9.99 11.75
CA ASN A 48 -3.96 -10.34 11.52
C ASN A 48 -4.33 -11.81 11.78
N GLY A 49 -3.89 -12.34 12.93
CA GLY A 49 -4.27 -13.68 13.39
C GLY A 49 -3.66 -14.80 12.55
N ARG A 50 -4.21 -16.01 12.65
CA ARG A 50 -3.69 -17.20 11.95
C ARG A 50 -4.40 -17.45 10.61
N PRO A 51 -3.71 -17.95 9.59
CA PRO A 51 -2.30 -18.41 9.59
C PRO A 51 -1.26 -17.29 9.36
N ALA A 52 -1.69 -16.06 9.08
CA ALA A 52 -0.79 -14.94 8.77
C ALA A 52 0.31 -14.70 9.80
N LYS A 53 -0.03 -14.78 11.09
CA LYS A 53 0.89 -14.64 12.20
C LYS A 53 2.01 -15.68 12.14
N ASP A 54 1.65 -16.95 11.89
CA ASP A 54 2.63 -18.03 11.85
C ASP A 54 3.55 -17.88 10.63
N TYR A 55 3.03 -17.45 9.47
CA TYR A 55 3.85 -17.09 8.30
C TYR A 55 4.83 -15.97 8.61
N TYR A 56 4.38 -14.91 9.31
CA TYR A 56 5.24 -13.81 9.73
C TYR A 56 6.34 -14.28 10.69
N GLU A 57 6.00 -15.07 11.70
CA GLU A 57 6.93 -15.54 12.73
C GLU A 57 7.96 -16.51 12.14
N ILE A 58 7.54 -17.52 11.40
CA ILE A 58 8.44 -18.49 10.77
C ILE A 58 9.32 -17.81 9.70
N SER A 59 8.77 -16.90 8.89
CA SER A 59 9.60 -16.17 7.92
C SER A 59 10.61 -15.24 8.60
N SER A 60 10.29 -14.73 9.79
CA SER A 60 11.23 -13.93 10.59
C SER A 60 12.36 -14.81 11.12
N GLU A 61 12.02 -15.97 11.69
CA GLU A 61 12.98 -17.01 12.14
C GLU A 61 13.91 -17.42 10.99
N MET A 62 13.36 -17.72 9.82
CA MET A 62 14.14 -18.06 8.63
C MET A 62 15.14 -16.95 8.25
N ILE A 63 14.79 -15.67 8.40
CA ILE A 63 15.73 -14.57 8.13
C ILE A 63 16.84 -14.49 9.18
N GLU A 64 16.53 -14.82 10.44
CA GLU A 64 17.53 -14.83 11.51
C GLU A 64 18.52 -15.99 11.35
N ASP A 65 18.03 -17.17 10.95
CA ASP A 65 18.83 -18.39 10.85
C ASP A 65 19.58 -18.52 9.52
N TYR A 66 18.91 -18.21 8.40
CA TYR A 66 19.43 -18.43 7.04
C TYR A 66 19.75 -17.14 6.29
N GLY A 67 19.33 -15.98 6.82
CA GLY A 67 19.42 -14.73 6.09
C GLY A 67 18.30 -14.58 5.05
N ARG A 68 18.52 -13.76 4.02
CA ARG A 68 17.41 -13.24 3.18
C ARG A 68 17.12 -14.06 1.92
N LYS A 69 17.92 -15.07 1.64
CA LYS A 69 17.78 -15.92 0.45
C LYS A 69 18.09 -17.34 0.90
N LEU A 70 17.14 -18.24 0.69
CA LEU A 70 17.22 -19.62 1.16
C LEU A 70 17.98 -20.49 0.16
N ASP A 71 19.17 -20.95 0.53
CA ASP A 71 19.94 -21.92 -0.26
C ASP A 71 19.46 -23.37 -0.04
N GLU A 72 19.98 -24.32 -0.82
CA GLU A 72 19.58 -25.73 -0.73
C GLU A 72 19.91 -26.38 0.63
N LYS A 73 21.04 -26.02 1.24
CA LYS A 73 21.44 -26.61 2.54
C LYS A 73 20.61 -26.03 3.67
N GLU A 74 20.34 -24.74 3.61
CA GLU A 74 19.44 -24.04 4.52
C GLU A 74 18.01 -24.56 4.40
N TYR A 75 17.59 -24.93 3.17
CA TYR A 75 16.31 -25.58 2.96
C TYR A 75 16.25 -27.01 3.52
N ASP A 76 17.33 -27.78 3.41
CA ASP A 76 17.42 -29.09 4.08
C ASP A 76 17.35 -28.96 5.61
N ASP A 77 17.99 -27.94 6.19
CA ASP A 77 17.89 -27.64 7.63
C ASP A 77 16.47 -27.22 8.02
N PHE A 78 15.78 -26.43 7.19
CA PHE A 78 14.38 -26.09 7.37
C PHE A 78 13.46 -27.33 7.36
N LYS A 79 13.73 -28.31 6.48
CA LYS A 79 13.03 -29.61 6.46
C LYS A 79 13.29 -30.42 7.72
N GLN A 80 14.51 -30.35 8.28
CA GLN A 80 14.82 -30.98 9.56
C GLN A 80 14.04 -30.32 10.70
N ALA A 81 13.99 -28.99 10.77
CA ALA A 81 13.20 -28.27 11.77
C ALA A 81 11.69 -28.61 11.69
N TYR A 82 11.16 -28.81 10.48
CA TYR A 82 9.80 -29.34 10.29
C TYR A 82 9.63 -30.74 10.88
N GLN A 83 10.56 -31.66 10.64
CA GLN A 83 10.52 -33.01 11.21
C GLN A 83 10.58 -32.97 12.74
N GLU A 84 11.43 -32.11 13.31
CA GLU A 84 11.49 -31.90 14.77
C GLU A 84 10.16 -31.35 15.33
N ALA A 85 9.46 -30.50 14.59
CA ALA A 85 8.13 -30.02 14.96
C ALA A 85 7.08 -31.16 14.97
N LEU A 86 7.11 -32.05 13.98
CA LEU A 86 6.27 -33.27 13.95
C LEU A 86 6.54 -34.16 15.16
N ASP A 87 7.81 -34.44 15.45
CA ASP A 87 8.20 -35.29 16.59
C ASP A 87 7.75 -34.66 17.93
N ARG A 88 7.82 -33.32 18.06
CA ARG A 88 7.29 -32.60 19.22
C ARG A 88 5.77 -32.71 19.33
N ALA A 89 5.04 -32.68 18.22
CA ALA A 89 3.59 -32.86 18.22
C ALA A 89 3.19 -34.28 18.64
N ASP A 90 3.82 -35.31 18.06
CA ASP A 90 3.57 -36.70 18.41
C ASP A 90 3.86 -36.96 19.89
N ALA A 91 4.99 -36.47 20.39
CA ALA A 91 5.35 -36.58 21.80
C ALA A 91 4.42 -35.79 22.73
N TYR A 92 3.77 -34.74 22.24
CA TYR A 92 2.77 -34.00 23.00
C TYR A 92 1.43 -34.74 23.03
N ILE A 93 0.96 -35.25 21.89
CA ILE A 93 -0.26 -36.07 21.79
C ILE A 93 -0.18 -37.26 22.75
N GLN A 94 0.93 -37.99 22.75
CA GLN A 94 1.12 -39.16 23.61
C GLN A 94 1.13 -38.86 25.12
N LYS A 95 1.34 -37.59 25.52
CA LYS A 95 1.28 -37.18 26.93
C LYS A 95 -0.12 -36.80 27.41
N LEU A 96 -1.08 -36.66 26.50
CA LEU A 96 -2.44 -36.27 26.81
C LEU A 96 -3.27 -37.48 27.24
N ASP A 97 -4.08 -37.32 28.28
CA ASP A 97 -4.95 -38.40 28.78
C ASP A 97 -5.98 -38.84 27.72
N GLU A 98 -6.40 -37.92 26.85
CA GLU A 98 -7.32 -38.22 25.75
C GLU A 98 -6.72 -39.21 24.75
N ALA A 99 -5.40 -39.26 24.60
CA ALA A 99 -4.74 -40.21 23.70
C ALA A 99 -4.89 -41.66 24.17
N GLN A 100 -5.13 -41.89 25.47
CA GLN A 100 -5.41 -43.24 26.00
C GLN A 100 -6.79 -43.77 25.60
N GLN A 101 -7.67 -42.90 25.08
CA GLN A 101 -9.04 -43.22 24.69
C GLN A 101 -9.19 -43.41 23.17
N THR A 102 -8.08 -43.32 22.44
CA THR A 102 -8.03 -43.32 20.97
C THR A 102 -6.90 -44.21 20.49
N ASP A 103 -6.99 -44.71 19.26
CA ASP A 103 -5.88 -45.42 18.60
C ASP A 103 -4.92 -44.46 17.87
N VAL A 104 -5.16 -43.14 17.94
CA VAL A 104 -4.34 -42.10 17.29
C VAL A 104 -3.02 -41.94 18.03
N ALA A 105 -1.92 -42.22 17.33
CA ALA A 105 -0.56 -42.18 17.88
C ALA A 105 0.28 -41.01 17.36
N SER A 106 -0.17 -40.34 16.29
CA SER A 106 0.58 -39.28 15.61
C SER A 106 -0.28 -38.10 15.17
N TYR A 107 0.40 -36.98 14.91
CA TYR A 107 -0.15 -35.79 14.30
C TYR A 107 -0.76 -36.08 12.93
N ALA A 108 -0.08 -36.87 12.10
CA ALA A 108 -0.52 -37.15 10.74
C ALA A 108 -1.87 -37.89 10.72
N GLU A 109 -2.03 -38.91 11.57
CA GLU A 109 -3.29 -39.63 11.74
C GLU A 109 -4.42 -38.70 12.21
N LEU A 110 -4.11 -37.83 13.17
CA LEU A 110 -5.08 -36.88 13.72
C LEU A 110 -5.58 -35.87 12.67
N VAL A 111 -4.67 -35.35 11.84
CA VAL A 111 -5.01 -34.44 10.72
C VAL A 111 -5.78 -35.17 9.63
N GLU A 112 -5.42 -36.41 9.31
CA GLU A 112 -6.14 -37.22 8.32
C GLU A 112 -7.60 -37.45 8.73
N LEU A 113 -7.84 -37.79 10.00
CA LEU A 113 -9.19 -37.94 10.56
C LEU A 113 -9.96 -36.61 10.51
N ASN A 114 -9.31 -35.49 10.86
CA ASN A 114 -9.93 -34.17 10.76
C ASN A 114 -10.34 -33.84 9.32
N ASN A 115 -9.47 -34.09 8.34
CA ASN A 115 -9.73 -33.84 6.93
C ASN A 115 -10.90 -34.68 6.39
N LYS A 116 -11.11 -35.88 6.94
CA LYS A 116 -12.28 -36.73 6.64
C LYS A 116 -13.55 -36.34 7.41
N ASN A 117 -13.48 -35.34 8.30
CA ASN A 117 -14.52 -34.99 9.27
C ASN A 117 -14.94 -36.17 10.15
N ASP A 118 -13.98 -37.05 10.48
CA ASP A 118 -14.20 -38.32 11.18
C ASP A 118 -13.61 -38.35 12.59
N LEU A 119 -13.42 -37.17 13.20
CA LEU A 119 -12.94 -37.07 14.58
C LEU A 119 -14.05 -37.45 15.56
N SER A 120 -13.76 -38.45 16.39
CA SER A 120 -14.50 -38.72 17.63
C SER A 120 -14.26 -37.61 18.67
N SER A 121 -15.06 -37.60 19.75
CA SER A 121 -14.97 -36.57 20.78
C SER A 121 -13.60 -36.48 21.48
N PRO A 122 -12.89 -37.59 21.80
CA PRO A 122 -11.54 -37.51 22.35
C PRO A 122 -10.51 -37.01 21.33
N GLU A 123 -10.58 -37.45 20.07
CA GLU A 123 -9.67 -37.01 19.01
C GLU A 123 -9.83 -35.51 18.72
N ARG A 124 -11.06 -35.00 18.73
CA ARG A 124 -11.30 -33.56 18.62
C ARG A 124 -10.66 -32.77 19.76
N GLN A 125 -10.65 -33.30 20.98
CA GLN A 125 -9.95 -32.64 22.10
C GLN A 125 -8.43 -32.65 21.91
N LEU A 126 -7.85 -33.76 21.42
CA LEU A 126 -6.43 -33.80 21.07
C LEU A 126 -6.09 -32.74 20.01
N TYR A 127 -6.92 -32.64 18.97
CA TYR A 127 -6.76 -31.65 17.91
C TYR A 127 -6.85 -30.23 18.48
N ASP A 128 -7.89 -29.93 19.25
CA ASP A 128 -8.09 -28.60 19.83
C ASP A 128 -6.92 -28.19 20.75
N LYS A 129 -6.39 -29.12 21.56
CA LYS A 129 -5.22 -28.86 22.43
C LYS A 129 -3.95 -28.58 21.63
N LEU A 130 -3.70 -29.37 20.59
CA LEU A 130 -2.53 -29.20 19.73
C LEU A 130 -2.54 -27.82 19.03
N PHE A 131 -3.69 -27.39 18.53
CA PHE A 131 -3.83 -26.15 17.77
C PHE A 131 -4.09 -24.91 18.64
N SER A 132 -4.70 -25.06 19.82
CA SER A 132 -5.13 -23.91 20.65
C SER A 132 -4.30 -23.71 21.92
N GLU A 133 -3.76 -24.78 22.53
CA GLU A 133 -2.98 -24.66 23.77
C GLU A 133 -1.48 -24.59 23.52
N LYS A 134 -0.97 -25.46 22.64
CA LYS A 134 0.46 -25.52 22.31
C LYS A 134 0.83 -24.85 21.00
N GLU A 135 -0.17 -24.65 20.13
CA GLU A 135 -0.03 -23.99 18.84
C GLU A 135 0.95 -24.69 17.86
N ILE A 136 1.44 -25.90 18.21
CA ILE A 136 2.39 -26.68 17.41
C ILE A 136 1.76 -27.08 16.07
N GLY A 137 0.45 -27.35 16.04
CA GLY A 137 -0.25 -27.68 14.80
C GLY A 137 -0.19 -26.56 13.76
N TRP A 138 -0.24 -25.30 14.19
CA TRP A 138 -0.13 -24.14 13.28
C TRP A 138 1.29 -23.95 12.74
N GLU A 139 2.30 -24.19 13.59
CA GLU A 139 3.70 -24.19 13.17
C GLU A 139 3.92 -25.25 12.07
N ILE A 140 3.48 -26.49 12.31
CA ILE A 140 3.65 -27.59 11.35
C ILE A 140 2.95 -27.28 10.02
N GLN A 141 1.68 -26.87 10.04
CA GLN A 141 0.94 -26.53 8.81
C GLN A 141 1.60 -25.38 8.03
N THR A 142 2.15 -24.39 8.73
CA THR A 142 2.79 -23.26 8.08
C THR A 142 4.13 -23.65 7.48
N ARG A 143 4.95 -24.42 8.20
CA ARG A 143 6.22 -24.95 7.67
C ARG A 143 5.98 -25.85 6.45
N GLU A 144 4.94 -26.69 6.50
CA GLU A 144 4.51 -27.51 5.36
C GLU A 144 4.14 -26.64 4.15
N GLY A 145 3.30 -25.61 4.34
CA GLY A 145 2.95 -24.67 3.25
C GLY A 145 4.16 -23.92 2.67
N ILE A 146 5.07 -23.46 3.51
CA ILE A 146 6.33 -22.82 3.08
C ILE A 146 7.19 -23.81 2.26
N MET A 147 7.24 -25.08 2.65
CA MET A 147 7.93 -26.12 1.88
C MET A 147 7.28 -26.34 0.52
N GLU A 148 5.95 -26.44 0.46
CA GLU A 148 5.19 -26.58 -0.79
C GLU A 148 5.43 -25.39 -1.74
N ASP A 149 5.42 -24.16 -1.21
CA ASP A 149 5.71 -22.94 -1.97
C ASP A 149 7.14 -22.97 -2.55
N MET A 150 8.13 -23.40 -1.75
CA MET A 150 9.53 -23.48 -2.21
C MET A 150 9.74 -24.58 -3.25
N ASP A 151 9.20 -25.77 -3.02
CA ASP A 151 9.32 -26.91 -3.93
C ASP A 151 8.62 -26.62 -5.28
N SER A 152 7.48 -25.92 -5.26
CA SER A 152 6.75 -25.53 -6.47
C SER A 152 7.35 -24.32 -7.19
N ALA A 153 8.06 -23.42 -6.49
CA ALA A 153 8.65 -22.23 -7.10
C ALA A 153 9.70 -22.56 -8.17
N GLY A 154 10.39 -23.71 -8.09
CA GLY A 154 11.34 -24.12 -9.12
C GLY A 154 10.71 -24.37 -10.50
N THR A 155 9.41 -24.70 -10.56
CA THR A 155 8.71 -25.05 -11.80
C THR A 155 7.61 -24.08 -12.19
N ASP A 156 6.84 -23.60 -11.21
CA ASP A 156 5.57 -22.91 -11.44
C ASP A 156 5.57 -21.45 -10.92
N PHE A 157 6.72 -20.93 -10.49
CA PHE A 157 6.82 -19.58 -9.95
C PHE A 157 6.22 -18.54 -10.90
N GLY A 158 5.23 -17.81 -10.39
CA GLY A 158 4.57 -16.72 -11.10
C GLY A 158 3.45 -17.09 -12.05
N TYR A 159 3.38 -18.32 -12.55
CA TYR A 159 2.35 -18.71 -13.51
C TYR A 159 0.95 -18.73 -12.90
N GLY A 160 0.82 -19.11 -11.62
CA GLY A 160 -0.46 -19.12 -10.90
C GLY A 160 -1.13 -17.75 -10.77
N TYR A 161 -0.39 -16.65 -11.00
CA TYR A 161 -0.90 -15.28 -10.87
C TYR A 161 -1.28 -14.64 -12.21
N ILE A 162 -0.99 -15.30 -13.32
CA ILE A 162 -1.31 -14.78 -14.65
C ILE A 162 -2.63 -15.38 -15.11
N SER A 163 -3.59 -14.51 -15.43
CA SER A 163 -4.87 -14.93 -15.99
C SER A 163 -4.71 -15.35 -17.46
N GLY A 164 -4.87 -16.64 -17.73
CA GLY A 164 -4.77 -17.19 -19.09
C GLY A 164 -3.32 -17.42 -19.53
N LYS A 165 -3.07 -17.37 -20.85
CA LYS A 165 -1.73 -17.62 -21.38
C LYS A 165 -0.82 -16.40 -21.12
N PRO A 166 0.38 -16.58 -20.55
CA PRO A 166 1.33 -15.49 -20.38
C PRO A 166 1.76 -14.90 -21.72
N SER A 167 1.97 -13.59 -21.74
CA SER A 167 2.59 -12.91 -22.87
C SER A 167 4.09 -13.21 -22.93
N GLU A 168 4.71 -13.05 -24.10
CA GLU A 168 6.16 -13.27 -24.30
C GLU A 168 7.02 -12.48 -23.29
N ARG A 169 6.59 -11.29 -22.89
CA ARG A 169 7.30 -10.48 -21.89
C ARG A 169 7.16 -11.01 -20.47
N GLN A 170 5.98 -11.54 -20.12
CA GLN A 170 5.77 -12.14 -18.81
C GLN A 170 6.57 -13.45 -18.71
N GLU A 171 6.56 -14.26 -19.76
CA GLU A 171 7.34 -15.49 -19.84
C GLU A 171 8.84 -15.22 -19.75
N ALA A 172 9.35 -14.23 -20.50
CA ALA A 172 10.75 -13.80 -20.38
C ALA A 172 11.10 -13.36 -18.95
N ARG A 173 10.22 -12.57 -18.32
CA ARG A 173 10.45 -12.09 -16.94
C ARG A 173 10.44 -13.23 -15.92
N ILE A 174 9.55 -14.21 -16.04
CA ILE A 174 9.53 -15.38 -15.16
C ILE A 174 10.82 -16.18 -15.33
N ASN A 175 11.25 -16.42 -16.57
CA ASN A 175 12.50 -17.12 -16.84
C ASN A 175 13.71 -16.38 -16.25
N ASP A 176 13.78 -15.05 -16.39
CA ASP A 176 14.86 -14.25 -15.79
C ASP A 176 14.92 -14.45 -14.25
N LEU A 177 13.76 -14.49 -13.58
CA LEU A 177 13.66 -14.67 -12.12
C LEU A 177 14.04 -16.08 -11.66
N LEU A 178 13.82 -17.08 -12.51
CA LEU A 178 14.25 -18.46 -12.26
C LEU A 178 15.75 -18.61 -12.48
N GLU A 179 16.29 -18.01 -13.54
CA GLU A 179 17.72 -18.06 -13.88
C GLU A 179 18.61 -17.33 -12.86
N ASP A 180 18.18 -16.18 -12.34
CA ASP A 180 18.90 -15.43 -11.31
C ASP A 180 18.60 -15.90 -9.87
N GLU A 181 17.73 -16.91 -9.74
CA GLU A 181 17.24 -17.48 -8.49
C GLU A 181 16.68 -16.42 -7.52
N SER A 182 16.14 -15.30 -8.01
CA SER A 182 15.56 -14.26 -7.16
C SER A 182 14.42 -14.81 -6.30
N PHE A 183 13.63 -15.75 -6.85
CA PHE A 183 12.50 -16.38 -6.17
C PHE A 183 12.87 -17.01 -4.83
N ARG A 184 14.12 -17.39 -4.59
CA ARG A 184 14.57 -17.95 -3.29
C ARG A 184 14.62 -16.93 -2.14
N SER A 185 14.32 -15.65 -2.41
CA SER A 185 14.24 -14.62 -1.38
C SER A 185 13.21 -14.99 -0.31
N ILE A 186 13.51 -14.67 0.95
CA ILE A 186 12.59 -14.86 2.08
C ILE A 186 11.86 -13.54 2.31
N PHE A 187 10.69 -13.42 1.69
CA PHE A 187 9.78 -12.29 1.87
C PHE A 187 8.32 -12.78 1.86
N PRO A 188 7.62 -12.76 3.02
CA PRO A 188 6.24 -13.21 3.11
C PRO A 188 5.30 -12.16 2.50
N ALA A 189 4.92 -12.32 1.23
CA ALA A 189 3.95 -11.42 0.62
C ALA A 189 2.62 -11.47 1.37
N TYR A 190 2.20 -12.67 1.79
CA TYR A 190 1.22 -12.82 2.86
C TYR A 190 1.97 -13.09 4.19
N PRO A 191 1.80 -12.26 5.24
CA PRO A 191 0.94 -11.08 5.32
C PRO A 191 1.63 -9.73 5.08
N VAL A 192 2.97 -9.66 4.99
CA VAL A 192 3.72 -8.39 5.02
C VAL A 192 3.44 -7.54 3.78
N GLY A 193 3.55 -8.14 2.59
CA GLY A 193 3.27 -7.47 1.32
C GLY A 193 1.81 -7.01 1.19
N ASP A 194 0.86 -7.86 1.57
CA ASP A 194 -0.57 -7.57 1.51
C ASP A 194 -0.96 -6.43 2.44
N ASN A 195 -0.48 -6.47 3.68
CA ASN A 195 -0.68 -5.39 4.64
C ASN A 195 -0.04 -4.08 4.15
N PHE A 196 1.17 -4.14 3.57
CA PHE A 196 1.81 -2.97 2.97
C PHE A 196 0.99 -2.36 1.83
N HIS A 197 0.44 -3.17 0.93
CA HIS A 197 -0.38 -2.69 -0.17
C HIS A 197 -1.70 -2.09 0.34
N SER A 198 -2.37 -2.76 1.27
CA SER A 198 -3.61 -2.28 1.93
C SER A 198 -3.38 -0.93 2.59
N ILE A 199 -2.42 -0.84 3.52
CA ILE A 199 -2.17 0.39 4.26
C ILE A 199 -1.71 1.52 3.34
N SER A 200 -0.90 1.23 2.31
CA SER A 200 -0.44 2.25 1.36
C SER A 200 -1.59 2.84 0.54
N GLN A 201 -2.58 2.02 0.17
CA GLN A 201 -3.80 2.50 -0.48
C GLN A 201 -4.60 3.40 0.46
N ASN A 202 -4.78 2.99 1.72
CA ASN A 202 -5.51 3.74 2.74
C ASN A 202 -4.84 5.08 3.11
N ILE A 203 -3.51 5.09 3.21
CA ILE A 203 -2.70 6.30 3.40
C ILE A 203 -2.85 7.24 2.20
N CYS A 204 -2.73 6.72 0.97
CA CYS A 204 -2.89 7.50 -0.23
C CYS A 204 -4.28 8.16 -0.27
N LEU A 205 -5.36 7.41 -0.04
CA LEU A 205 -6.73 7.94 0.01
C LEU A 205 -6.87 9.07 1.05
N THR A 206 -6.32 8.86 2.23
CA THR A 206 -6.32 9.84 3.33
C THR A 206 -5.62 11.15 2.94
N ILE A 207 -4.47 11.05 2.26
CA ILE A 207 -3.74 12.22 1.74
C ILE A 207 -4.54 12.93 0.65
N LEU A 208 -5.14 12.18 -0.28
CA LEU A 208 -5.92 12.78 -1.38
C LEU A 208 -7.14 13.54 -0.84
N VAL A 209 -7.89 12.95 0.09
CA VAL A 209 -9.03 13.60 0.76
C VAL A 209 -8.59 14.87 1.50
N SER A 210 -7.48 14.79 2.23
CA SER A 210 -6.88 15.93 2.93
C SER A 210 -6.53 17.08 1.99
N ILE A 211 -5.93 16.77 0.84
CA ILE A 211 -5.56 17.76 -0.18
C ILE A 211 -6.78 18.39 -0.83
N LEU A 212 -7.75 17.58 -1.26
CA LEU A 212 -9.00 18.05 -1.87
C LEU A 212 -9.71 19.05 -0.95
N PHE A 213 -9.82 18.71 0.33
CA PHE A 213 -10.44 19.55 1.34
C PHE A 213 -9.66 20.85 1.60
N MET A 214 -8.34 20.77 1.75
CA MET A 214 -7.50 21.94 2.08
C MET A 214 -7.39 22.93 0.93
N ILE A 215 -7.40 22.46 -0.33
CA ILE A 215 -7.28 23.30 -1.53
C ILE A 215 -8.62 23.90 -1.94
N LEU A 216 -9.74 23.26 -1.58
CA LEU A 216 -11.11 23.69 -1.91
C LEU A 216 -11.33 25.22 -1.88
N PRO A 217 -10.95 25.99 -0.83
CA PRO A 217 -11.26 27.41 -0.73
C PRO A 217 -10.33 28.36 -1.52
N ILE A 218 -9.38 27.86 -2.31
CA ILE A 218 -8.26 28.68 -2.86
C ILE A 218 -8.69 29.81 -3.81
N THR A 219 -9.69 29.57 -4.67
CA THR A 219 -10.26 30.58 -5.59
C THR A 219 -11.70 30.96 -5.23
N ILE A 220 -12.47 30.06 -4.58
CA ILE A 220 -13.87 30.34 -4.18
C ILE A 220 -13.96 31.56 -3.26
N ARG A 221 -12.98 31.75 -2.36
CA ARG A 221 -12.98 32.92 -1.47
C ARG A 221 -12.89 34.24 -2.24
N ASP A 222 -12.25 34.25 -3.40
CA ASP A 222 -12.13 35.45 -4.23
C ASP A 222 -13.45 35.75 -4.95
N TYR A 223 -14.19 34.72 -5.39
CA TYR A 223 -15.56 34.87 -5.89
C TYR A 223 -16.50 35.41 -4.80
N LYS A 224 -16.48 34.80 -3.61
CA LYS A 224 -17.36 35.20 -2.49
C LYS A 224 -17.12 36.65 -2.05
N ASN A 225 -15.87 37.10 -2.10
CA ASN A 225 -15.48 38.45 -1.69
C ASN A 225 -15.49 39.47 -2.84
N ARG A 226 -16.00 39.11 -4.02
CA ARG A 226 -16.05 39.97 -5.23
C ARG A 226 -14.67 40.58 -5.61
N MET A 227 -13.61 39.82 -5.37
CA MET A 227 -12.23 40.28 -5.61
C MET A 227 -11.77 40.05 -7.04
N ILE A 228 -12.53 39.27 -7.82
CA ILE A 228 -12.11 38.79 -9.14
C ILE A 228 -12.07 39.91 -10.17
N ASP A 229 -13.04 40.82 -10.15
CA ASP A 229 -13.07 41.96 -11.07
C ASP A 229 -11.85 42.87 -10.85
N LEU A 230 -11.47 43.07 -9.58
CA LEU A 230 -10.25 43.82 -9.20
C LEU A 230 -8.96 43.10 -9.61
N GLN A 231 -8.95 41.77 -9.70
CA GLN A 231 -7.78 41.02 -10.14
C GLN A 231 -7.57 41.18 -11.65
N TYR A 232 -8.65 41.26 -12.44
CA TYR A 232 -8.55 41.36 -13.90
C TYR A 232 -8.12 42.74 -14.41
N THR A 233 -8.31 43.80 -13.61
CA THR A 233 -7.91 45.17 -13.98
C THR A 233 -6.40 45.39 -14.08
N SER A 234 -5.57 44.47 -13.58
CA SER A 234 -4.11 44.63 -13.58
C SER A 234 -3.35 43.43 -14.12
N ARG A 235 -2.19 43.68 -14.75
CA ARG A 235 -1.26 42.62 -15.17
C ARG A 235 -0.78 41.76 -14.00
N ALA A 236 -0.65 42.36 -12.81
CA ALA A 236 -0.25 41.65 -11.60
C ALA A 236 -1.36 40.70 -11.08
N GLY A 237 -2.62 41.14 -11.14
CA GLY A 237 -3.77 40.33 -10.75
C GLY A 237 -4.06 39.19 -11.73
N ARG A 238 -3.87 39.39 -13.05
CA ARG A 238 -3.94 38.29 -14.04
C ARG A 238 -2.88 37.20 -13.83
N LYS A 239 -1.73 37.56 -13.25
CA LYS A 239 -0.68 36.61 -12.83
C LYS A 239 -0.95 35.99 -11.45
N LEU A 240 -2.02 36.34 -10.74
CA LEU A 240 -2.30 35.81 -9.41
C LEU A 240 -2.69 34.33 -9.45
N PHE A 241 -3.38 33.88 -10.52
CA PHE A 241 -3.78 32.49 -10.67
C PHE A 241 -2.59 31.52 -10.55
N ILE A 242 -1.49 31.77 -11.28
CA ILE A 242 -0.33 30.87 -11.23
C ILE A 242 0.37 30.90 -9.86
N LYS A 243 0.30 32.03 -9.13
CA LYS A 243 0.83 32.13 -7.76
C LYS A 243 -0.02 31.34 -6.77
N LYS A 244 -1.35 31.33 -6.96
CA LYS A 244 -2.26 30.46 -6.20
C LYS A 244 -2.03 28.99 -6.53
N ALA A 245 -1.84 28.65 -7.80
CA ALA A 245 -1.50 27.28 -8.19
C ALA A 245 -0.19 26.82 -7.54
N ALA A 246 0.86 27.64 -7.58
CA ALA A 246 2.12 27.36 -6.89
C ALA A 246 1.94 27.21 -5.37
N ALA A 247 1.16 28.09 -4.73
CA ALA A 247 0.84 27.99 -3.32
C ALA A 247 0.08 26.70 -2.98
N GLY A 248 -0.90 26.31 -3.80
CA GLY A 248 -1.68 25.08 -3.61
C GLY A 248 -0.83 23.82 -3.77
N VAL A 249 0.05 23.76 -4.78
CA VAL A 249 0.99 22.66 -4.99
C VAL A 249 1.99 22.55 -3.84
N LEU A 250 2.57 23.66 -3.39
CA LEU A 250 3.48 23.67 -2.24
C LEU A 250 2.77 23.26 -0.94
N SER A 251 1.53 23.72 -0.73
CA SER A 251 0.71 23.28 0.40
C SER A 251 0.39 21.78 0.33
N ALA A 252 0.03 21.25 -0.85
CA ALA A 252 -0.20 19.82 -1.04
C ALA A 252 1.05 18.99 -0.75
N PHE A 253 2.21 19.44 -1.22
CA PHE A 253 3.49 18.79 -0.94
C PHE A 253 3.77 18.72 0.57
N ILE A 254 3.58 19.83 1.30
CA ILE A 254 3.77 19.86 2.76
C ILE A 254 2.79 18.93 3.47
N ILE A 255 1.50 18.96 3.10
CA ILE A 255 0.47 18.10 3.69
C ILE A 255 0.81 16.62 3.44
N ALA A 256 1.10 16.25 2.19
CA ALA A 256 1.48 14.88 1.83
C ALA A 256 2.72 14.44 2.61
N THR A 257 3.75 15.28 2.70
CA THR A 257 4.99 14.95 3.43
C THR A 257 4.72 14.69 4.91
N VAL A 258 3.99 15.58 5.59
CA VAL A 258 3.68 15.41 7.01
C VAL A 258 2.87 14.14 7.25
N LEU A 259 1.83 13.90 6.44
CA LEU A 259 0.98 12.72 6.59
C LEU A 259 1.72 11.42 6.25
N LEU A 260 2.56 11.41 5.21
CA LEU A 260 3.42 10.27 4.89
C LEU A 260 4.38 9.96 6.04
N CYS A 261 5.05 10.96 6.60
CA CYS A 261 5.93 10.76 7.76
C CYS A 261 5.18 10.20 8.97
N VAL A 262 3.97 10.70 9.25
CA VAL A 262 3.16 10.22 10.38
C VAL A 262 2.70 8.77 10.13
N TYR A 263 2.05 8.49 9.01
CA TYR A 263 1.44 7.19 8.79
C TYR A 263 2.45 6.08 8.50
N TYR A 264 3.49 6.33 7.69
CA TYR A 264 4.56 5.35 7.55
C TYR A 264 5.37 5.21 8.84
N GLY A 265 5.53 6.28 9.62
CA GLY A 265 6.12 6.20 10.96
C GLY A 265 5.36 5.25 11.89
N LEU A 266 4.02 5.28 11.84
CA LEU A 266 3.18 4.30 12.53
C LEU A 266 3.30 2.90 11.90
N TYR A 267 3.31 2.79 10.57
CA TYR A 267 3.47 1.49 9.91
C TYR A 267 4.75 0.76 10.33
N PHE A 268 5.86 1.48 10.52
CA PHE A 268 7.11 0.89 11.00
C PHE A 268 7.03 0.31 12.42
N THR A 269 5.97 0.57 13.19
CA THR A 269 5.76 -0.11 14.49
C THR A 269 5.31 -1.56 14.34
N ASN A 270 4.94 -2.01 13.14
CA ASN A 270 4.56 -3.40 12.84
C ASN A 270 5.77 -4.37 12.79
N ASN A 271 6.96 -3.97 13.23
CA ASN A 271 8.19 -4.79 13.24
C ASN A 271 8.63 -5.38 11.88
N ILE A 272 8.15 -4.82 10.78
CA ILE A 272 8.49 -5.22 9.39
C ILE A 272 9.93 -4.93 8.96
N THR A 273 10.77 -4.39 9.86
CA THR A 273 12.14 -3.94 9.56
C THR A 273 13.07 -5.08 9.13
N ILE A 274 12.84 -6.29 9.66
CA ILE A 274 13.62 -7.50 9.32
C ILE A 274 13.57 -7.81 7.82
N PHE A 275 12.42 -7.55 7.17
CA PHE A 275 12.14 -7.83 5.77
C PHE A 275 12.59 -6.73 4.79
N LEU A 276 13.04 -5.56 5.26
CA LEU A 276 13.25 -4.39 4.38
C LEU A 276 14.25 -4.62 3.25
N ASN A 277 15.24 -5.48 3.46
CA ASN A 277 16.27 -5.79 2.47
C ASN A 277 16.01 -7.10 1.72
N SER A 278 14.91 -7.80 1.99
CA SER A 278 14.50 -8.98 1.22
C SER A 278 13.98 -8.54 -0.17
N ASP A 279 14.24 -9.34 -1.21
CA ASP A 279 13.64 -9.14 -2.53
C ASP A 279 12.15 -9.53 -2.48
N ILE A 280 11.31 -8.73 -3.13
CA ILE A 280 9.87 -8.95 -3.16
C ILE A 280 9.46 -10.09 -4.11
N ASN A 281 10.33 -10.48 -5.05
CA ASN A 281 10.15 -11.67 -5.87
C ASN A 281 10.60 -12.88 -5.05
N SER A 282 9.69 -13.39 -4.23
CA SER A 282 9.93 -14.44 -3.24
C SER A 282 8.98 -15.60 -3.49
N PHE A 283 9.42 -16.82 -3.19
CA PHE A 283 8.61 -18.04 -3.26
C PHE A 283 7.39 -17.95 -2.34
N LEU A 284 7.48 -17.17 -1.26
CA LEU A 284 6.37 -16.82 -0.35
C LEU A 284 5.48 -15.70 -0.89
N GLY A 285 5.42 -15.51 -2.21
CA GLY A 285 4.75 -14.36 -2.76
C GLY A 285 4.62 -14.27 -4.27
N TYR A 286 4.26 -13.06 -4.70
CA TYR A 286 3.87 -12.75 -6.07
C TYR A 286 5.07 -12.17 -6.86
N PRO A 287 5.22 -12.47 -8.15
CA PRO A 287 6.26 -11.87 -8.98
C PRO A 287 5.94 -10.44 -9.37
N TYR A 288 6.99 -9.64 -9.46
CA TYR A 288 6.99 -8.26 -9.92
C TYR A 288 7.85 -8.09 -11.16
N TRP A 289 7.57 -7.03 -11.91
CA TRP A 289 8.34 -6.67 -13.10
C TRP A 289 9.78 -6.22 -12.82
N TYR A 290 10.09 -5.90 -11.57
CA TYR A 290 11.37 -5.31 -11.17
C TYR A 290 11.94 -6.07 -9.97
N ASN A 291 13.26 -6.30 -9.95
CA ASN A 291 13.98 -6.82 -8.79
C ASN A 291 14.12 -5.67 -7.79
N LEU A 292 13.25 -5.67 -6.78
CA LEU A 292 13.18 -4.61 -5.79
C LEU A 292 13.30 -5.23 -4.41
N THR A 293 14.07 -4.58 -3.54
CA THR A 293 13.92 -4.87 -2.12
C THR A 293 12.60 -4.30 -1.60
N PHE A 294 12.09 -4.83 -0.50
CA PHE A 294 10.88 -4.30 0.13
C PHE A 294 11.02 -2.80 0.47
N TRP A 295 12.19 -2.37 0.92
CA TRP A 295 12.51 -0.95 1.14
C TRP A 295 12.40 -0.10 -0.14
N GLN A 296 12.91 -0.60 -1.26
CA GLN A 296 12.80 0.10 -2.54
C GLN A 296 11.34 0.20 -3.00
N LEU A 297 10.55 -0.85 -2.78
CA LEU A 297 9.11 -0.83 -3.06
C LEU A 297 8.41 0.26 -2.22
N ILE A 298 8.70 0.35 -0.91
CA ILE A 298 8.18 1.42 -0.03
C ILE A 298 8.50 2.81 -0.60
N LEU A 299 9.75 3.06 -0.98
CA LEU A 299 10.18 4.35 -1.54
C LEU A 299 9.47 4.68 -2.86
N ILE A 300 9.30 3.69 -3.74
CA ILE A 300 8.57 3.87 -5.00
C ILE A 300 7.11 4.23 -4.71
N VAL A 301 6.45 3.50 -3.81
CA VAL A 301 5.04 3.78 -3.44
C VAL A 301 4.87 5.16 -2.82
N ILE A 302 5.81 5.61 -1.99
CA ILE A 302 5.86 6.99 -1.48
C ILE A 302 5.95 7.99 -2.64
N GLY A 303 6.87 7.76 -3.60
CA GLY A 303 7.02 8.60 -4.79
C GLY A 303 5.75 8.65 -5.66
N LEU A 304 5.11 7.51 -5.88
CA LEU A 304 3.85 7.41 -6.62
C LEU A 304 2.70 8.11 -5.90
N THR A 305 2.68 8.06 -4.57
CA THR A 305 1.71 8.78 -3.73
C THR A 305 1.90 10.30 -3.85
N TYR A 306 3.14 10.79 -3.90
CA TYR A 306 3.40 12.21 -4.20
C TYR A 306 2.89 12.61 -5.58
N ILE A 307 3.10 11.79 -6.61
CA ILE A 307 2.60 12.06 -7.96
C ILE A 307 1.07 12.20 -7.94
N LEU A 308 0.36 11.27 -7.30
CA LEU A 308 -1.09 11.32 -7.15
C LEU A 308 -1.56 12.55 -6.35
N ALA A 309 -0.87 12.86 -5.25
CA ALA A 309 -1.16 14.00 -4.39
C ALA A 309 -1.05 15.34 -5.13
N LEU A 310 0.06 15.55 -5.85
CA LEU A 310 0.29 16.78 -6.60
C LEU A 310 -0.63 16.89 -7.83
N SER A 311 -0.91 15.78 -8.51
CA SER A 311 -1.85 15.76 -9.64
C SER A 311 -3.28 16.08 -9.18
N THR A 312 -3.70 15.49 -8.06
CA THR A 312 -4.98 15.80 -7.40
C THR A 312 -5.06 17.27 -6.99
N ALA A 313 -3.98 17.85 -6.48
CA ALA A 313 -3.92 19.27 -6.15
C ALA A 313 -4.13 20.16 -7.39
N LEU A 314 -3.49 19.83 -8.52
CA LEU A 314 -3.68 20.56 -9.78
C LEU A 314 -5.14 20.45 -10.28
N CYS A 315 -5.73 19.27 -10.24
CA CYS A 315 -7.16 19.07 -10.53
C CYS A 315 -8.04 19.94 -9.63
N ALA A 316 -7.80 19.91 -8.32
CA ALA A 316 -8.57 20.69 -7.35
C ALA A 316 -8.46 22.20 -7.60
N ILE A 317 -7.26 22.71 -7.89
CA ILE A 317 -7.03 24.12 -8.24
C ILE A 317 -7.77 24.48 -9.53
N PHE A 318 -7.68 23.63 -10.56
CA PHE A 318 -8.37 23.85 -11.82
C PHE A 318 -9.89 23.92 -11.64
N ILE A 319 -10.48 22.92 -10.97
CA ILE A 319 -11.94 22.86 -10.72
C ILE A 319 -12.40 24.06 -9.87
N SER A 320 -11.64 24.40 -8.84
CA SER A 320 -11.93 25.56 -7.99
C SER A 320 -11.90 26.86 -8.80
N SER A 321 -11.05 26.95 -9.83
CA SER A 321 -10.91 28.15 -10.67
C SER A 321 -11.98 28.36 -11.74
N ILE A 322 -12.78 27.32 -12.02
CA ILE A 322 -13.93 27.40 -12.95
C ILE A 322 -15.27 27.44 -12.21
N SER A 323 -15.27 27.16 -10.91
CA SER A 323 -16.47 27.07 -10.09
C SER A 323 -16.73 28.35 -9.29
N LYS A 324 -18.00 28.75 -9.20
CA LYS A 324 -18.42 29.98 -8.50
C LYS A 324 -18.82 29.76 -7.04
N ASN A 325 -19.06 28.52 -6.62
CA ASN A 325 -19.51 28.17 -5.27
C ASN A 325 -18.95 26.80 -4.83
N PHE A 326 -19.09 26.50 -3.53
CA PHE A 326 -18.58 25.25 -2.93
C PHE A 326 -19.27 23.99 -3.44
N ILE A 327 -20.58 24.05 -3.68
CA ILE A 327 -21.37 22.89 -4.13
C ILE A 327 -20.88 22.41 -5.50
N SER A 328 -20.63 23.33 -6.43
CA SER A 328 -20.09 23.00 -7.75
C SER A 328 -18.69 22.39 -7.70
N VAL A 329 -17.82 22.87 -6.80
CA VAL A 329 -16.47 22.30 -6.68
C VAL A 329 -16.53 20.87 -6.15
N ILE A 330 -17.31 20.63 -5.10
CA ILE A 330 -17.48 19.28 -4.54
C ILE A 330 -18.07 18.35 -5.59
N GLY A 331 -19.13 18.77 -6.29
CA GLY A 331 -19.78 17.98 -7.33
C GLY A 331 -18.86 17.62 -8.51
N LEU A 332 -17.91 18.49 -8.87
CA LEU A 332 -16.94 18.23 -9.94
C LEU A 332 -15.71 17.45 -9.48
N GLN A 333 -15.30 17.59 -8.22
CA GLN A 333 -14.18 16.83 -7.65
C GLN A 333 -14.54 15.37 -7.40
N PHE A 334 -15.79 15.10 -7.00
CA PHE A 334 -16.23 13.76 -6.60
C PHE A 334 -16.03 12.70 -7.69
N PRO A 335 -16.41 12.89 -8.97
CA PRO A 335 -16.17 11.88 -10.01
C PRO A 335 -14.69 11.58 -10.25
N ILE A 336 -13.82 12.59 -10.12
CA ILE A 336 -12.36 12.41 -10.28
C ILE A 336 -11.82 11.59 -9.10
N PHE A 337 -12.24 11.92 -7.88
CA PHE A 337 -11.88 11.15 -6.70
C PHE A 337 -12.38 9.70 -6.79
N ALA A 338 -13.64 9.50 -7.19
CA ALA A 338 -14.21 8.17 -7.40
C ALA A 338 -13.47 7.36 -8.47
N CYS A 339 -13.02 8.00 -9.55
CA CYS A 339 -12.18 7.37 -10.56
C CYS A 339 -10.84 6.89 -9.97
N VAL A 340 -10.18 7.70 -9.13
CA VAL A 340 -8.94 7.29 -8.45
C VAL A 340 -9.19 6.14 -7.48
N CYS A 341 -10.28 6.17 -6.71
CA CYS A 341 -10.68 5.05 -5.84
C CYS A 341 -10.92 3.76 -6.65
N TRP A 342 -11.59 3.87 -7.80
CA TRP A 342 -11.81 2.74 -8.69
C TRP A 342 -10.49 2.17 -9.22
N LEU A 343 -9.55 3.03 -9.66
CA LEU A 343 -8.22 2.59 -10.10
C LEU A 343 -7.41 1.91 -8.98
N LEU A 344 -7.49 2.40 -7.74
CA LEU A 344 -6.88 1.74 -6.58
C LEU A 344 -7.51 0.36 -6.34
N ALA A 345 -8.84 0.26 -6.39
CA ALA A 345 -9.56 -0.99 -6.21
C ALA A 345 -9.27 -2.03 -7.31
N GLN A 346 -8.97 -1.58 -8.53
CA GLN A 346 -8.55 -2.44 -9.64
C GLN A 346 -7.04 -2.76 -9.61
N ARG A 347 -6.33 -2.47 -8.51
CA ARG A 347 -4.88 -2.72 -8.35
C ARG A 347 -3.99 -2.02 -9.39
N MET A 348 -4.51 -1.01 -10.10
CA MET A 348 -3.83 -0.30 -11.18
C MET A 348 -2.92 0.86 -10.71
N LEU A 349 -2.82 1.10 -9.41
CA LEU A 349 -2.02 2.18 -8.82
C LEU A 349 -1.12 1.67 -7.70
N LEU A 350 -0.09 2.45 -7.37
CA LEU A 350 0.90 2.17 -6.32
C LEU A 350 1.68 0.87 -6.58
N GLY A 351 2.02 0.12 -5.54
CA GLY A 351 2.89 -1.06 -5.62
C GLY A 351 2.26 -2.24 -6.37
N ASN A 352 0.94 -2.43 -6.21
CA ASN A 352 0.19 -3.46 -6.93
C ASN A 352 0.34 -3.36 -8.45
N ALA A 353 0.42 -2.14 -8.99
CA ALA A 353 0.55 -1.92 -10.43
C ALA A 353 1.89 -2.39 -11.03
N LEU A 354 2.85 -2.76 -10.16
CA LEU A 354 4.17 -3.28 -10.55
C LEU A 354 4.20 -4.82 -10.60
N ALA A 355 3.14 -5.49 -10.17
CA ALA A 355 3.01 -6.93 -10.22
C ALA A 355 2.92 -7.44 -11.67
N ILE A 356 3.34 -8.68 -11.90
CA ILE A 356 3.48 -9.26 -13.24
C ILE A 356 2.13 -9.49 -13.96
N ASP A 357 1.05 -9.61 -13.19
CA ASP A 357 -0.33 -9.76 -13.68
C ASP A 357 -0.83 -8.51 -14.43
N HIS A 358 -0.23 -7.35 -14.16
CA HIS A 358 -0.50 -6.11 -14.88
C HIS A 358 0.51 -5.86 -16.01
N PRO A 359 0.08 -5.61 -17.26
CA PRO A 359 0.99 -5.23 -18.34
C PRO A 359 1.79 -3.96 -18.04
N GLN A 360 3.13 -4.01 -18.16
CA GLN A 360 4.00 -2.84 -17.89
C GLN A 360 3.58 -1.54 -18.61
N PRO A 361 3.17 -1.54 -19.90
CA PRO A 361 2.77 -0.30 -20.57
C PRO A 361 1.55 0.37 -19.94
N GLN A 362 0.65 -0.41 -19.32
CA GLN A 362 -0.55 0.09 -18.65
C GLN A 362 -0.19 0.99 -17.46
N PHE A 363 0.84 0.62 -16.69
CA PHE A 363 1.36 1.44 -15.60
C PHE A 363 1.79 2.82 -16.10
N PHE A 364 2.67 2.86 -17.10
CA PHE A 364 3.20 4.12 -17.65
C PHE A 364 2.11 4.97 -18.29
N PHE A 365 1.17 4.35 -19.01
CA PHE A 365 0.03 5.05 -19.59
C PHE A 365 -0.85 5.69 -18.51
N THR A 366 -1.20 4.94 -17.47
CA THR A 366 -2.08 5.41 -16.38
C THR A 366 -1.45 6.59 -15.64
N TYR A 367 -0.21 6.47 -15.19
CA TYR A 367 0.50 7.58 -14.53
C TYR A 367 0.77 8.76 -15.48
N GLY A 368 1.03 8.49 -16.76
CA GLY A 368 1.16 9.52 -17.79
C GLY A 368 -0.10 10.38 -17.93
N VAL A 369 -1.28 9.75 -17.99
CA VAL A 369 -2.57 10.47 -18.03
C VAL A 369 -2.79 11.30 -16.76
N ILE A 370 -2.53 10.72 -15.59
CA ILE A 370 -2.66 11.39 -14.28
C ILE A 370 -1.79 12.64 -14.18
N ILE A 371 -0.57 12.62 -14.73
CA ILE A 371 0.34 13.77 -14.68
C ILE A 371 0.01 14.81 -15.75
N ILE A 372 -0.20 14.37 -16.99
CA ILE A 372 -0.28 15.25 -18.16
C ILE A 372 -1.60 16.03 -18.17
N LEU A 373 -2.73 15.37 -17.89
CA LEU A 373 -4.05 15.99 -18.01
C LEU A 373 -4.21 17.21 -17.07
N PRO A 374 -3.89 17.14 -15.77
CA PRO A 374 -4.01 18.29 -14.87
C PRO A 374 -3.00 19.39 -15.21
N ALA A 375 -1.79 19.03 -15.65
CA ALA A 375 -0.78 19.99 -16.07
C ALA A 375 -1.25 20.81 -17.29
N VAL A 376 -1.78 20.15 -18.32
CA VAL A 376 -2.35 20.80 -19.50
C VAL A 376 -3.53 21.69 -19.12
N ALA A 377 -4.43 21.23 -18.24
CA ALA A 377 -5.56 22.03 -17.76
C ALA A 377 -5.12 23.33 -17.07
N ILE A 378 -4.07 23.27 -16.24
CA ILE A 378 -3.49 24.43 -15.56
C ILE A 378 -2.79 25.38 -16.54
N LEU A 379 -2.07 24.86 -17.54
CA LEU A 379 -1.44 25.67 -18.58
C LEU A 379 -2.47 26.39 -19.45
N TRP A 380 -3.52 25.69 -19.89
CA TRP A 380 -4.64 26.27 -20.62
C TRP A 380 -5.30 27.38 -19.79
N LYS A 381 -5.59 27.12 -18.52
CA LYS A 381 -6.20 28.12 -17.62
C LYS A 381 -5.29 29.33 -17.46
N LYS A 382 -3.98 29.12 -17.25
CA LYS A 382 -2.99 30.21 -17.17
C LYS A 382 -3.02 31.10 -18.42
N GLN A 383 -3.04 30.52 -19.63
CA GLN A 383 -3.12 31.29 -20.88
C GLN A 383 -4.40 32.11 -20.95
N ARG A 384 -5.54 31.50 -20.61
CA ARG A 384 -6.84 32.18 -20.62
C ARG A 384 -6.91 33.34 -19.63
N GLU A 385 -6.35 33.18 -18.43
CA GLU A 385 -6.32 34.24 -17.41
C GLU A 385 -5.44 35.43 -17.83
N GLN A 386 -4.42 35.21 -18.67
CA GLN A 386 -3.53 36.26 -19.16
C GLN A 386 -4.14 37.10 -20.30
N GLN A 387 -4.98 36.47 -21.12
CA GLN A 387 -5.64 37.07 -22.29
C GLN A 387 -7.05 37.61 -22.01
N ARG A 388 -7.54 37.50 -20.76
CA ARG A 388 -8.89 37.93 -20.41
C ARG A 388 -8.95 39.46 -20.35
N ASP A 389 -9.63 40.06 -21.33
CA ASP A 389 -9.96 41.48 -21.35
C ASP A 389 -11.18 41.78 -20.46
N ILE A 390 -11.20 43.00 -19.94
CA ILE A 390 -12.32 43.53 -19.15
C ILE A 390 -13.41 43.92 -20.16
N LEU A 391 -14.49 43.14 -20.21
CA LEU A 391 -15.75 43.55 -20.82
C LEU A 391 -16.69 44.06 -19.73
#